data_AF-A0A0F9R8Q1-F1
#
_entry.id   AF-A0A0F9R8Q1-F1
#
_cell.length_a   1.000
_cell.length_b   1.000
_cell.length_c   1.000
_cell.angle_alpha   90.00
_cell.angle_beta   90.00
_cell.angle_gamma   90.00
#
_symmetry.space_group_name_H-M   'P 1'
#
loop_
_entity.id
_entity.type
_entity.pdbx_description
1 polymer ?
#
loop_
_entity_poly.entity_id
_entity_poly.type
_entity_poly.pdbx_seq_one_letter_code
_entity_poly.pdbx_strand_id
1 'polypeptide(L)' 'KIQAYFVEQGVWIRPFGKLIYLMPPYISDDTSIKTLCDAIYNAINNKHY' A
#
# COMPACT_ATOMS: atom_id res chain seq x y z
N LYS A 1 -1.20 8.89 9.85
CA LYS A 1 -2.42 8.63 9.02
C LYS A 1 -1.99 7.83 7.81
N ILE A 2 -1.94 6.51 7.93
CA ILE A 2 -1.34 5.61 6.93
C ILE A 2 -1.96 5.71 5.53
N GLN A 3 -3.25 6.04 5.42
CA GLN A 3 -3.90 6.25 4.12
C GLN A 3 -3.32 7.45 3.35
N ALA A 4 -2.99 8.55 4.03
CA ALA A 4 -2.39 9.73 3.37
C ALA A 4 -1.01 9.39 2.82
N TYR A 5 -0.22 8.64 3.59
CA TYR A 5 1.08 8.14 3.14
C TYR A 5 0.97 7.32 1.85
N PHE A 6 0.00 6.40 1.74
CA PHE A 6 -0.19 5.63 0.51
C PHE A 6 -0.49 6.52 -0.71
N VAL A 7 -1.35 7.53 -0.55
CA VAL A 7 -1.66 8.49 -1.63
C VAL A 7 -0.40 9.26 -2.04
N GLU A 8 0.43 9.68 -1.09
CA GLU A 8 1.72 10.34 -1.37
C GLU A 8 2.72 9.42 -2.10
N GLN A 9 2.67 8.11 -1.85
CA GLN A 9 3.47 7.11 -2.58
C GLN A 9 2.86 6.73 -3.95
N GLY A 10 1.78 7.40 -4.38
CA GLY A 10 1.14 7.14 -5.67
C GLY A 10 0.29 5.87 -5.72
N VAL A 11 -0.01 5.25 -4.57
CA VAL A 11 -0.84 4.04 -4.50
C VAL A 11 -2.11 4.29 -3.72
N TRP A 12 -3.25 3.81 -4.22
CA TRP A 12 -4.51 3.94 -3.50
C TRP A 12 -4.83 2.65 -2.73
N ILE A 13 -4.36 2.59 -1.49
CA ILE A 13 -4.61 1.48 -0.57
C ILE A 13 -5.57 1.95 0.52
N ARG A 14 -6.62 1.16 0.78
CA ARG A 14 -7.63 1.46 1.81
C ARG A 14 -7.43 0.57 3.04
N PRO A 15 -6.96 1.13 4.18
CA PRO A 15 -6.89 0.38 5.43
C PRO A 15 -8.28 0.04 5.97
N PHE A 16 -8.37 -1.06 6.73
CA PHE A 16 -9.59 -1.50 7.41
C PHE A 16 -9.28 -1.84 8.88
N GLY A 17 -9.57 -0.91 9.79
CA GLY A 17 -9.19 -1.05 11.19
C GLY A 17 -7.68 -1.18 11.36
N LYS A 18 -7.22 -2.33 11.84
CA LYS A 18 -5.79 -2.67 12.02
C LYS A 18 -5.19 -3.46 10.85
N LEU A 19 -5.94 -3.64 9.76
CA LEU A 19 -5.54 -4.47 8.62
C LEU A 19 -5.32 -3.61 7.38
N ILE A 20 -4.36 -4.04 6.56
CA ILE A 20 -4.20 -3.58 5.19
C ILE A 20 -4.66 -4.73 4.30
N TYR A 21 -5.75 -4.51 3.56
CA TYR A 21 -6.30 -5.47 2.62
C TYR A 21 -6.32 -4.86 1.23
N LEU A 22 -5.89 -5.64 0.23
CA LEU A 22 -5.95 -5.26 -1.17
C LEU A 22 -6.08 -6.50 -2.05
N MET A 23 -6.61 -6.29 -3.26
CA MET A 23 -6.70 -7.30 -4.30
C MET A 23 -6.29 -6.66 -5.62
N PRO A 24 -4.98 -6.69 -5.96
CA PRO A 24 -4.52 -6.14 -7.24
C PRO A 24 -5.26 -6.80 -8.41
N PRO A 25 -5.52 -6.06 -9.51
CA PRO A 25 -6.05 -6.65 -10.74
C PRO A 25 -5.17 -7.82 -11.22
N TYR A 26 -5.76 -8.90 -11.75
CA TYR A 26 -5.00 -10.04 -12.27
C TYR A 26 -4.03 -9.70 -13.41
N ILE A 27 -4.27 -8.59 -14.10
CA ILE A 27 -3.42 -8.08 -15.18
C ILE A 27 -2.22 -7.26 -14.67
N SER A 28 -2.09 -7.07 -13.36
CA SER A 28 -0.99 -6.30 -12.78
C SER A 28 0.34 -6.98 -13.06
N ASP A 29 1.30 -6.21 -13.55
CA ASP A 29 2.67 -6.66 -13.75
C ASP A 29 3.49 -6.66 -12.45
N ASP A 30 4.66 -7.28 -12.49
CA ASP A 30 5.57 -7.40 -11.35
C ASP A 30 5.94 -6.03 -10.77
N THR A 31 6.08 -5.01 -11.62
CA THR A 31 6.42 -3.64 -11.19
C THR A 31 5.28 -3.01 -10.39
N SER A 32 4.04 -3.18 -10.84
CA SER A 32 2.85 -2.69 -10.13
C SER A 32 2.69 -3.39 -8.78
N ILE A 33 2.85 -4.72 -8.75
CA ILE A 33 2.82 -5.50 -7.51
C ILE A 33 3.92 -5.05 -6.56
N LYS A 34 5.15 -4.88 -7.07
CA LYS A 34 6.28 -4.43 -6.26
C LYS A 34 6.03 -3.04 -5.67
N THR A 35 5.47 -2.11 -6.44
CA THR A 35 5.11 -0.76 -5.97
C THR A 35 4.14 -0.81 -4.79
N LEU A 36 3.10 -1.66 -4.87
CA LEU A 36 2.14 -1.86 -3.78
C LEU A 36 2.82 -2.45 -2.54
N CYS A 37 3.63 -3.49 -2.71
CA CYS A 37 4.35 -4.15 -1.63
C CYS A 37 5.33 -3.20 -0.92
N ASP A 38 6.12 -2.44 -1.68
CA ASP A 38 7.11 -1.51 -1.15
C ASP A 38 6.43 -0.39 -0.36
N ALA A 39 5.31 0.15 -0.85
CA ALA A 39 4.53 1.16 -0.13
C ALA A 39 4.00 0.62 1.21
N ILE A 40 3.49 -0.61 1.25
CA ILE A 40 3.02 -1.25 2.49
C ILE A 40 4.17 -1.46 3.47
N TYR A 41 5.28 -2.01 3.00
CA TYR A 41 6.45 -2.26 3.83
C TYR A 41 6.99 -0.97 4.44
N ASN A 42 7.18 0.07 3.63
CA ASN A 42 7.70 1.35 4.08
C ASN A 42 6.73 2.04 5.06
N ALA A 43 5.42 1.94 4.82
CA ALA A 43 4.41 2.46 5.74
C ALA A 43 4.54 1.86 7.15
N ILE A 44 4.76 0.56 7.24
CA ILE A 44 4.91 -0.16 8.52
C ILE A 44 6.28 0.11 9.14
N ASN A 45 7.36 -0.03 8.36
CA ASN A 45 8.74 0.13 8.83
C ASN A 45 8.99 1.52 9.41
N ASN A 46 8.42 2.55 8.78
CA ASN A 46 8.55 3.94 9.23
C ASN A 46 7.42 4.39 10.16
N LYS A 47 6.57 3.46 10.63
CA LYS A 47 5.50 3.71 11.61
C LYS A 47 4.49 4.80 11.18
N HIS A 48 4.05 4.77 9.92
CA HIS A 48 3.04 5.70 9.39
C HIS A 48 1.59 5.38 9.81
N TYR A 49 1.37 4.38 10.69
CA TYR A 49 0.05 3.98 11.23
C TYR A 49 -0.50 4.95 12.27
#